data_AF-A0A1D1ZC22-F1
#
_entry.id   AF-A0A1D1ZC22-F1
#
_cell.length_a   1.000
_cell.length_b   1.000
_cell.length_c   1.000
_cell.angle_alpha   90.00
_cell.angle_beta   90.00
_cell.angle_gamma   90.00
#
_symmetry.space_group_name_H-M   'P 1'
#
loop_
_entity.id
_entity.type
_entity.pdbx_description
1 polymer ?
#
loop_
_entity_poly.entity_id
_entity_poly.type
_entity_poly.pdbx_seq_one_letter_code
_entity_poly.pdbx_strand_id
1 'polypeptide(L)'
;MPPLKSLEQEFPMIDSNFRRFCASHGIFSVEDFLVNDLYVLTASAEREPISEALKQGMAQVLSVVDRQHQPWLNGMDLLGDAWRNKRVLPTGCQGCAAGDSATSCKIVPLL
;
A
#
# COMPACT_ATOMS: atom_id res chain seq x y z
N MET A 1 1.80 4.89 -1.14
CA MET A 1 2.15 5.79 0.01
C MET A 1 3.59 6.30 -0.06
N PRO A 2 4.02 7.28 0.78
CA PRO A 2 5.40 7.76 0.78
C PRO A 2 6.39 6.64 1.11
N PRO A 3 7.60 6.66 0.52
CA PRO A 3 8.67 5.72 0.87
C PRO A 3 9.17 5.98 2.29
N LEU A 4 9.67 4.95 2.98
CA LEU A 4 10.20 5.08 4.35
C LEU A 4 11.34 6.11 4.43
N LYS A 5 12.11 6.28 3.35
CA LYS A 5 13.18 7.28 3.24
C LYS A 5 12.68 8.72 3.43
N SER A 6 11.45 9.02 3.00
CA SER A 6 10.89 10.37 3.15
C SER A 6 10.52 10.68 4.60
N LEU A 7 10.36 9.66 5.45
CA LEU A 7 10.00 9.81 6.86
C LEU A 7 11.21 10.09 7.77
N GLU A 8 12.45 9.84 7.32
CA GLU A 8 13.68 10.08 8.11
C GLU A 8 13.77 11.51 8.68
N GLN A 9 13.26 12.51 7.95
CA GLN A 9 13.34 13.92 8.37
C GLN A 9 12.38 14.25 9.52
N GLU A 10 11.24 13.58 9.61
CA GLU A 10 10.19 13.86 10.60
C GLU A 10 10.20 12.84 11.75
N PHE A 11 10.79 11.65 11.53
CA PHE A 11 10.67 10.49 12.41
C PHE A 11 12.06 9.90 12.69
N PRO A 12 12.73 10.33 13.79
CA PRO A 12 14.12 9.97 14.06
C PRO A 12 14.39 8.48 14.29
N MET A 13 13.38 7.66 14.61
CA MET A 13 13.53 6.21 14.80
C MET A 13 13.46 5.44 13.48
N ILE A 14 12.98 6.08 12.40
CA ILE A 14 13.05 5.56 11.04
C ILE A 14 14.44 5.91 10.49
N ASP A 15 15.49 5.40 11.12
CA ASP A 15 16.86 5.67 10.75
C ASP A 15 17.36 4.75 9.62
N SER A 16 18.61 4.93 9.21
CA SER A 16 19.23 4.09 8.18
C SER A 16 19.31 2.61 8.55
N ASN A 17 19.42 2.27 9.85
CA ASN A 17 19.48 0.89 10.33
C ASN A 17 18.11 0.23 10.26
N PHE A 18 17.08 0.92 10.72
CA PHE A 18 15.69 0.51 10.61
C PHE A 18 15.30 0.28 9.16
N ARG A 19 15.64 1.21 8.26
CA ARG A 19 15.38 1.05 6.82
C ARG A 19 16.10 -0.14 6.22
N ARG A 20 17.34 -0.42 6.65
CA ARG A 20 18.09 -1.60 6.19
C ARG A 20 17.44 -2.90 6.67
N PHE A 21 16.93 -2.93 7.90
CA PHE A 21 16.14 -4.04 8.42
C PHE A 21 14.83 -4.22 7.64
N CYS A 22 14.08 -3.14 7.40
CA CYS A 22 12.88 -3.18 6.56
C CYS A 22 13.18 -3.69 5.14
N ALA A 23 14.27 -3.21 4.52
CA ALA A 23 14.66 -3.63 3.18
C ALA A 23 15.01 -5.12 3.10
N SER A 24 15.59 -5.72 4.15
CA SER A 24 15.87 -7.17 4.18
C SER A 24 14.58 -8.00 4.25
N HIS A 25 13.47 -7.39 4.66
CA HIS A 25 12.13 -7.98 4.70
C HIS A 25 11.27 -7.54 3.50
N GLY A 26 11.86 -6.86 2.51
CA GLY A 26 11.14 -6.38 1.32
C GLY A 26 10.24 -5.17 1.54
N ILE A 27 10.42 -4.44 2.64
CA ILE A 27 9.60 -3.30 3.03
C ILE A 27 10.30 -1.99 2.63
N PHE A 28 9.67 -1.22 1.74
CA PHE A 28 10.23 0.04 1.23
C PHE A 28 9.31 1.25 1.45
N SER A 29 8.02 1.00 1.64
CA SER A 29 6.98 2.00 1.90
C SER A 29 6.19 1.68 3.18
N VAL A 30 5.40 2.65 3.62
CA VAL A 30 4.46 2.48 4.75
C VAL A 30 3.39 1.43 4.43
N GLU A 31 2.93 1.35 3.17
CA GLU A 31 1.97 0.34 2.72
C GLU A 31 2.57 -1.07 2.82
N ASP A 32 3.82 -1.26 2.36
CA ASP A 32 4.49 -2.56 2.46
C ASP A 32 4.58 -3.00 3.92
N PHE A 33 4.83 -2.06 4.84
CA PHE A 33 4.91 -2.35 6.27
C PHE A 33 3.56 -2.86 6.83
N LEU A 34 2.44 -2.25 6.42
CA LEU A 34 1.10 -2.64 6.88
C LEU A 34 0.63 -3.99 6.34
N VAL A 35 1.10 -4.39 5.16
CA VAL A 35 0.77 -5.69 4.55
C VAL A 35 1.54 -6.84 5.23
N ASN A 36 2.66 -6.53 5.90
CA ASN A 36 3.48 -7.54 6.56
C ASN A 36 2.97 -7.92 7.96
N ASP A 37 3.25 -9.16 8.36
CA ASP A 37 2.92 -9.65 9.70
C ASP A 37 3.83 -9.03 10.75
N LEU A 38 3.25 -8.18 11.59
CA LEU A 38 3.93 -7.50 12.69
C LEU A 38 4.55 -8.48 13.70
N TYR A 39 3.95 -9.65 13.92
CA TYR A 39 4.48 -10.65 14.83
C TYR A 39 5.79 -11.25 14.30
N VAL A 40 5.82 -11.59 13.01
CA VAL A 40 7.02 -12.12 12.34
C VAL A 40 8.14 -11.07 12.29
N LEU A 41 7.79 -9.83 11.98
CA LEU A 41 8.72 -8.69 12.01
C LEU A 41 9.31 -8.47 13.40
N THR A 42 8.48 -8.50 14.44
CA THR A 42 8.91 -8.29 15.83
C THR A 42 9.85 -9.42 16.28
N ALA A 43 9.51 -10.68 16.00
CA ALA A 43 10.34 -11.83 16.31
C ALA A 43 11.69 -11.80 15.56
N SER A 44 11.72 -11.21 14.37
CA SER A 44 12.95 -11.03 13.59
C SER A 44 13.80 -9.90 14.17
N ALA A 45 13.18 -8.79 14.60
CA ALA A 45 13.86 -7.68 15.25
C ALA A 45 14.50 -8.07 16.60
N GLU A 46 13.90 -8.99 17.35
CA GLU A 46 14.45 -9.50 18.62
C GLU A 46 15.80 -10.20 18.49
N ARG A 47 16.15 -10.66 17.28
CA ARG A 47 17.43 -11.32 17.00
C ARG A 47 18.55 -10.34 16.69
N GLU A 48 18.21 -9.07 16.47
CA GLU A 48 19.17 -8.01 16.17
C GLU A 48 19.66 -7.34 17.46
N PRO A 49 20.95 -6.93 17.54
CA PRO A 49 21.50 -6.24 18.71
C PRO A 49 20.82 -4.88 18.97
N ILE A 50 20.12 -4.35 17.98
CA ILE A 50 19.36 -3.09 18.01
C ILE A 50 17.84 -3.31 18.16
N SER A 51 17.42 -4.47 18.69
CA SER A 51 16.01 -4.85 18.86
C SER A 51 15.12 -3.73 19.41
N GLU A 52 15.56 -3.02 20.45
CA GLU A 52 14.74 -1.98 21.07
C GLU A 52 14.51 -0.78 20.13
N ALA A 53 15.56 -0.35 19.42
CA ALA A 53 15.45 0.71 18.42
C ALA A 53 14.55 0.30 17.24
N LEU A 54 14.62 -0.97 16.81
CA LEU A 54 13.75 -1.50 15.76
C LEU A 54 12.28 -1.51 16.19
N LYS A 55 11.98 -1.95 17.43
CA LYS A 55 10.63 -1.94 17.98
C LYS A 55 10.08 -0.51 18.10
N GLN A 56 10.91 0.45 18.49
CA GLN A 56 10.54 1.88 18.50
C GLN A 56 10.29 2.42 17.09
N GLY A 57 11.11 2.05 16.10
CA GLY A 57 10.89 2.38 14.69
C GLY A 57 9.55 1.84 14.17
N MET A 58 9.22 0.58 14.49
CA MET A 58 7.93 -0.03 14.14
C MET A 58 6.75 0.73 14.76
N ALA A 59 6.82 1.04 16.05
CA ALA A 59 5.80 1.83 16.74
C ALA A 59 5.65 3.23 16.14
N GLN A 60 6.76 3.84 15.71
CA GLN A 60 6.74 5.14 15.05
C GLN A 60 6.06 5.06 13.68
N VAL A 61 6.35 4.03 12.86
CA VAL A 61 5.65 3.81 11.59
C VAL A 61 4.15 3.65 11.82
N LEU A 62 3.74 2.84 12.80
CA LEU A 62 2.31 2.69 13.15
C LEU A 62 1.66 4.03 13.54
N SER A 63 2.36 4.86 14.32
CA SER A 63 1.85 6.19 14.69
C SER A 63 1.68 7.13 13.48
N VAL A 64 2.54 6.99 12.46
CA VAL A 64 2.40 7.73 11.20
C VAL A 64 1.13 7.29 10.49
N VAL A 65 0.90 5.99 10.44
CA VAL A 65 -0.30 5.45 9.79
C VAL A 65 -1.55 5.91 10.54
N ASP A 66 -1.58 5.81 11.86
CA ASP A 66 -2.72 6.27 12.67
C ASP A 66 -3.03 7.76 12.48
N ARG A 67 -2.00 8.60 12.27
CA ARG A 67 -2.17 10.03 11.94
C ARG A 67 -2.63 10.27 10.51
N GLN A 68 -2.26 9.40 9.57
CA GLN A 68 -2.59 9.52 8.15
C GLN A 68 -3.89 8.82 7.77
N HIS A 69 -4.37 7.89 8.60
CA HIS A 69 -5.62 7.18 8.36
C HIS A 69 -6.76 8.20 8.24
N GLN A 70 -7.47 8.12 7.12
CA GLN A 70 -8.73 8.83 6.96
C GLN A 70 -9.75 8.30 7.98
N PRO A 71 -10.71 9.14 8.42
CA PRO A 71 -11.82 8.66 9.21
C PRO A 71 -12.51 7.49 8.52
N TRP A 72 -13.11 6.61 9.33
CA TRP A 72 -13.89 5.48 8.84
C TRP A 72 -14.87 5.97 7.78
N LEU A 73 -14.67 5.53 6.54
CA LEU A 73 -15.53 5.90 5.43
C LEU A 73 -16.84 5.12 5.57
N ASN A 74 -17.97 5.80 5.40
CA ASN A 74 -19.25 5.10 5.27
C ASN A 74 -19.33 4.43 3.88
N GLY A 75 -20.34 3.57 3.69
CA GLY A 75 -20.51 2.82 2.44
C GLY A 75 -20.65 3.70 1.19
N MET A 76 -21.21 4.91 1.32
CA MET A 76 -21.36 5.84 0.20
C MET A 76 -20.04 6.53 -0.15
N ASP A 77 -19.26 6.93 0.86
CA ASP A 77 -17.94 7.51 0.64
C ASP A 77 -16.98 6.49 0.00
N LEU A 78 -17.05 5.24 0.44
CA LEU A 78 -16.29 4.14 -0.15
C LEU A 78 -16.68 3.89 -1.62
N LEU A 79 -17.97 3.93 -1.94
CA LEU A 79 -18.46 3.80 -3.31
C LEU A 79 -17.98 4.96 -4.20
N GLY A 80 -18.05 6.19 -3.67
CA GLY A 80 -17.56 7.38 -4.36
C GLY A 80 -16.04 7.41 -4.56
N ASP A 81 -15.27 6.84 -3.63
CA ASP A 81 -13.83 6.64 -3.81
C ASP A 81 -13.55 5.59 -4.90
N ALA A 82 -14.23 4.44 -4.85
CA ALA A 82 -14.08 3.37 -5.84
C ALA A 82 -14.35 3.85 -7.28
N TRP A 83 -15.24 4.81 -7.46
CA TRP A 83 -15.52 5.41 -8.78
C TRP A 83 -14.43 6.38 -9.24
N ARG A 84 -13.82 7.14 -8.32
CA ARG A 84 -12.82 8.17 -8.66
C ARG A 84 -11.39 7.65 -8.73
N ASN A 85 -11.05 6.67 -7.90
CA ASN A 85 -9.66 6.19 -7.76
C ASN A 85 -9.35 4.95 -8.61
N LYS A 86 -10.35 4.25 -9.14
CA LYS A 86 -10.09 3.14 -10.07
C LYS A 86 -9.64 3.68 -11.42
N ARG A 87 -8.34 3.52 -11.70
CA ARG A 87 -7.78 3.72 -13.03
C ARG A 87 -8.10 2.51 -13.88
N VAL A 88 -8.92 2.69 -14.90
CA VAL A 88 -9.14 1.66 -15.92
C VAL A 88 -8.05 1.82 -16.98
N LEU A 89 -7.24 0.78 -17.15
CA LEU A 89 -6.30 0.73 -18.26
C LEU A 89 -7.07 0.28 -19.52
N PRO A 90 -6.98 1.03 -20.64
CA PRO A 90 -7.64 0.60 -21.87
C PRO A 90 -7.06 -0.73 -22.32
N THR A 91 -7.93 -1.72 -22.54
CA THR A 91 -7.53 -3.08 -22.94
C THR A 91 -7.12 -3.18 -24.41
N GLY A 92 -7.25 -2.09 -25.19
CA GLY A 92 -6.99 -2.09 -26.64
C GLY A 92 -8.06 -2.82 -27.46
N CYS A 93 -9.06 -3.41 -26.82
CA CYS A 93 -10.16 -4.13 -27.47
C CYS A 93 -11.44 -3.28 -27.41
N GLN A 94 -11.96 -2.87 -28.58
CA GLN A 94 -13.09 -1.94 -28.70
C GLN A 94 -14.42 -2.48 -28.12
N GLY A 95 -14.49 -3.75 -27.71
CA GLY A 95 -15.70 -4.39 -27.17
C GLY A 95 -15.64 -4.84 -25.70
N CYS A 96 -14.49 -4.74 -25.01
CA CYS A 96 -14.33 -5.32 -23.67
C CYS A 96 -14.46 -4.30 -22.52
N ALA A 97 -14.59 -3.00 -22.84
CA ALA A 97 -14.57 -1.92 -21.85
C ALA A 97 -15.97 -1.36 -21.49
N ALA A 98 -17.05 -1.98 -21.97
CA ALA A 98 -18.41 -1.49 -21.73
C ALA A 98 -19.14 -2.37 -20.70
N GLY A 99 -19.14 -1.94 -19.44
CA GLY A 99 -20.26 -2.20 -18.55
C GLY A 99 -21.35 -1.19 -18.87
N ASP A 100 -22.13 -1.43 -19.92
CA ASP A 100 -23.55 -1.06 -20.04
C ASP A 100 -24.12 -1.42 -21.42
N SER A 101 -25.28 -2.06 -21.36
CA SER A 101 -26.31 -2.20 -22.40
C SER A 101 -25.98 -3.00 -23.67
N ALA A 102 -26.84 -3.98 -23.91
CA ALA A 102 -26.90 -4.79 -25.11
C ALA A 102 -26.91 -3.93 -26.38
N THR A 103 -25.95 -4.11 -27.28
CA THR A 103 -26.21 -3.99 -28.72
C THR A 103 -25.16 -4.73 -29.57
N SER A 104 -25.56 -5.92 -30.01
CA SER A 104 -25.18 -6.58 -31.27
C SER A 104 -23.71 -6.46 -31.75
N CYS A 105 -22.86 -7.39 -31.30
CA CYS A 105 -21.68 -7.78 -32.07
C CYS A 105 -22.14 -8.47 -33.35
N LYS A 106 -22.17 -7.75 -34.47
CA LYS A 106 -22.21 -8.39 -35.80
C LYS A 106 -20.81 -8.93 -36.10
N ILE A 107 -20.71 -10.25 -36.09
CA ILE A 107 -19.56 -10.99 -36.62
C ILE A 107 -19.42 -10.61 -38.10
N VAL A 108 -18.34 -9.94 -38.47
CA VAL A 108 -17.91 -9.84 -39.86
C VAL A 108 -16.99 -11.04 -40.12
N PRO A 109 -17.34 -11.98 -41.01
CA PRO A 109 -16.42 -13.05 -41.38
C PRO A 109 -15.32 -12.45 -42.25
N LEU A 110 -14.06 -12.72 -41.88
CA LEU A 110 -12.91 -12.50 -42.74
C LEU A 110 -13.06 -13.36 -44.01
N LEU A 111 -13.15 -12.71 -45.16
CA LEU A 111 -12.84 -13.25 -46.49
C LEU A 111 -11.78 -12.34 -47.10
#